data_AF-A0A532DKW7-F1
#
_entry.id   AF-A0A532DKW7-F1
#
_cell.length_a   1.000
_cell.length_b   1.000
_cell.length_c   1.000
_cell.angle_alpha   90.00
_cell.angle_beta   90.00
_cell.angle_gamma   90.00
#
_symmetry.space_group_name_H-M   'P 1'
#
loop_
_entity.id
_entity.type
_entity.pdbx_description
1 polymer ?
#
loop_
_entity_poly.entity_id
_entity_poly.type
_entity_poly.pdbx_seq_one_letter_code
_entity_poly.pdbx_strand_id
1 'polypeptide(L)'
;MRRAYVIPILMVVLAGATYLYYTEIKPVVIFGLRDDYAHAIPFQKVPDGLASLKAESCGQCHREIYEEWKTSIHAHAYEDPFFQAYWKKDKNIWVCLNCHTPLENQQPTLVKEIPRGRVEKAVQEPNPRYDPEYQKESVTCAACHVRDGVIHGPFEDSVAPHPTKFDPNFKTAQLCYRCHNVVSGPAQFYNVGPCGTYAEYEGQYWQEQGFICQSCHMPEIERPVALGGPIRKGRQHLWRGGHDQGMVSRAIAVQVKADTDVPKPGDRVGFTLTLTNAGAGHKIPTGDPDRFFTVEFLVEDQQGHILEQQSSTMGRWILWQPVIIELYDNRLFPQTSHDYQFAYRIPEKTDGLKLKTRVRYHILTDGQHEMLREKYGLTGEDPYRFVVYEREFPLSGELKTALEQQETRLSHVRRQQNGNSCKAVAHS
;
A
#
# COMPACT_ATOMS: atom_id res chain seq x y z
N MET A 1 34.85 -46.86 -20.03
CA MET A 1 33.43 -47.11 -20.42
C MET A 1 32.41 -46.43 -19.50
N ARG A 2 32.52 -46.44 -18.15
CA ARG A 2 31.52 -45.79 -17.26
C ARG A 2 31.34 -44.27 -17.49
N ARG A 3 32.38 -43.52 -17.85
CA ARG A 3 32.29 -42.05 -18.10
C ARG A 3 31.55 -41.66 -19.38
N ALA A 4 31.46 -42.55 -20.38
CA ALA A 4 30.86 -42.23 -21.68
C ALA A 4 29.33 -42.07 -21.62
N TYR A 5 28.68 -42.74 -20.66
CA TYR A 5 27.23 -42.66 -20.45
C TYR A 5 26.84 -41.62 -19.40
N VAL A 6 27.76 -41.17 -18.54
CA VAL A 6 27.50 -40.18 -17.49
C VAL A 6 27.09 -38.83 -18.08
N ILE A 7 27.78 -38.37 -19.13
CA ILE A 7 27.48 -37.06 -19.75
C ILE A 7 26.09 -37.06 -20.44
N PRO A 8 25.74 -38.05 -21.30
CA PRO A 8 24.39 -38.13 -21.87
C PRO A 8 23.29 -38.24 -20.82
N ILE A 9 23.48 -39.06 -19.78
CA ILE A 9 22.50 -39.20 -18.69
C ILE A 9 22.32 -37.87 -17.95
N LEU A 10 23.41 -37.18 -17.63
CA LEU A 10 23.36 -35.86 -16.98
C LEU A 10 22.61 -34.84 -17.85
N MET A 11 22.85 -34.82 -19.16
CA MET A 11 22.12 -33.94 -20.08
C MET A 11 20.62 -34.24 -20.11
N VAL A 12 20.22 -35.52 -20.14
CA VAL A 12 18.81 -35.91 -20.10
C VAL A 12 18.17 -35.52 -18.77
N VAL A 13 18.86 -35.72 -17.65
CA VAL A 13 18.39 -35.32 -16.32
C VAL A 13 18.24 -33.79 -16.23
N LEU A 14 19.22 -33.03 -16.71
CA LEU A 14 19.16 -31.56 -16.73
C LEU A 14 18.04 -31.05 -17.64
N ALA A 15 17.86 -31.65 -18.82
CA ALA A 15 16.76 -31.30 -19.72
C ALA A 15 15.40 -31.61 -19.09
N GLY A 16 15.25 -32.79 -18.46
CA GLY A 16 14.05 -33.17 -17.73
C GLY A 16 13.74 -32.25 -16.54
N ALA A 17 14.76 -31.90 -15.75
CA ALA A 17 14.64 -30.96 -14.63
C ALA A 17 14.29 -29.54 -15.10
N THR A 18 14.88 -29.09 -16.20
CA THR A 18 14.57 -27.79 -16.81
C THR A 18 13.14 -27.77 -17.31
N TYR A 19 12.72 -28.81 -18.04
CA TYR A 19 11.33 -28.96 -18.50
C TYR A 19 10.37 -28.92 -17.31
N LEU A 20 10.60 -29.73 -16.28
CA LEU A 20 9.78 -29.77 -15.07
C LEU A 20 9.73 -28.40 -14.38
N TYR A 21 10.86 -27.70 -14.27
CA TYR A 21 10.90 -26.38 -13.67
C TYR A 21 10.01 -25.39 -14.43
N TYR A 22 10.18 -25.26 -15.74
CA TYR A 22 9.44 -24.27 -16.54
C TYR A 22 7.96 -24.61 -16.74
N THR A 23 7.57 -25.88 -16.59
CA THR A 23 6.18 -26.34 -16.79
C THR A 23 5.40 -26.55 -15.49
N GLU A 24 6.06 -26.92 -14.39
CA GLU A 24 5.42 -27.35 -13.15
C GLU A 24 5.81 -26.50 -11.91
N ILE A 25 6.93 -25.77 -11.93
CA ILE A 25 7.43 -25.06 -10.73
C ILE A 25 7.49 -23.54 -10.89
N LYS A 26 7.90 -23.05 -12.07
CA LYS A 26 8.21 -21.64 -12.29
C LYS A 26 7.01 -20.75 -11.94
N PRO A 27 7.20 -19.73 -11.08
CA PRO A 27 6.14 -18.78 -10.75
C PRO A 27 5.83 -17.91 -11.97
N VAL A 28 4.54 -17.78 -12.26
CA VAL A 28 3.98 -16.94 -13.34
C VAL A 28 3.31 -15.68 -12.82
N VAL A 29 2.98 -15.69 -11.52
CA VAL A 29 2.47 -14.55 -10.76
C VAL A 29 3.39 -14.33 -9.57
N ILE A 30 3.29 -13.15 -8.96
CA ILE A 30 4.13 -12.76 -7.83
C ILE A 30 3.71 -13.42 -6.51
N PHE A 31 2.54 -14.07 -6.45
CA PHE A 31 1.95 -14.59 -5.22
C PHE A 31 1.46 -16.04 -5.32
N GLY A 32 1.17 -16.64 -4.15
CA GLY A 32 0.52 -17.93 -4.01
C GLY A 32 -1.00 -17.83 -3.96
N LEU A 33 -1.69 -18.91 -4.32
CA LEU A 33 -3.15 -18.98 -4.33
C LEU A 33 -3.67 -19.51 -2.99
N ARG A 34 -4.62 -18.79 -2.37
CA ARG A 34 -5.37 -19.23 -1.19
C ARG A 34 -6.83 -19.44 -1.57
N ASP A 35 -7.48 -20.42 -0.95
CA ASP A 35 -8.84 -20.85 -1.34
C ASP A 35 -9.87 -19.72 -1.25
N ASP A 36 -9.76 -18.87 -0.24
CA ASP A 36 -10.67 -17.75 0.02
C ASP A 36 -10.59 -16.62 -1.02
N TYR A 37 -9.57 -16.55 -1.87
CA TYR A 37 -9.51 -15.63 -3.02
C TYR A 37 -9.21 -16.35 -4.34
N ALA A 38 -9.27 -17.68 -4.37
CA ALA A 38 -9.09 -18.46 -5.59
C ALA A 38 -10.22 -18.26 -6.59
N HIS A 39 -11.37 -17.76 -6.14
CA HIS A 39 -12.53 -17.47 -6.97
C HIS A 39 -13.08 -16.08 -6.64
N ALA A 40 -13.76 -15.48 -7.62
CA ALA A 40 -14.56 -14.28 -7.39
C ALA A 40 -15.54 -14.51 -6.23
N ILE A 41 -15.93 -13.43 -5.55
CA ILE A 41 -17.07 -13.44 -4.64
C ILE A 41 -18.29 -13.84 -5.49
N PRO A 42 -19.02 -14.91 -5.12
CA PRO A 42 -20.14 -15.41 -5.90
C PRO A 42 -21.18 -14.33 -6.17
N PHE A 43 -21.98 -14.53 -7.22
CA PHE A 43 -23.09 -13.64 -7.54
C PHE A 43 -23.96 -13.34 -6.32
N GLN A 44 -24.21 -12.06 -6.08
CA GLN A 44 -25.03 -11.58 -4.98
C GLN A 44 -26.43 -11.22 -5.46
N LYS A 45 -27.46 -11.68 -4.75
CA LYS A 45 -28.83 -11.23 -5.00
C LYS A 45 -28.91 -9.73 -4.64
N VAL A 46 -29.61 -8.94 -5.46
CA VAL A 46 -29.98 -7.56 -5.11
C VAL A 46 -30.87 -7.61 -3.86
N PRO A 47 -30.51 -6.93 -2.75
CA PRO A 47 -31.37 -6.84 -1.58
C PRO A 47 -32.74 -6.27 -1.92
N ASP A 48 -33.79 -6.82 -1.31
CA ASP A 48 -35.15 -6.33 -1.51
C ASP A 48 -35.21 -4.84 -1.14
N GLY A 49 -35.88 -4.03 -1.96
CA GLY A 49 -35.93 -2.57 -1.78
C GLY A 49 -34.81 -1.79 -2.50
N LEU A 50 -33.85 -2.47 -3.14
CA LEU A 50 -32.85 -1.84 -4.02
C LEU A 50 -33.10 -2.13 -5.50
N ALA A 51 -32.74 -1.17 -6.36
CA ALA A 51 -32.85 -1.32 -7.81
C ALA A 51 -31.70 -2.15 -8.41
N SER A 52 -30.48 -2.04 -7.85
CA SER A 52 -29.31 -2.77 -8.30
C SER A 52 -28.22 -2.82 -7.21
N LEU A 53 -27.14 -3.57 -7.47
CA LEU A 53 -25.92 -3.58 -6.64
C LEU A 53 -24.89 -2.50 -7.01
N LYS A 54 -25.20 -1.64 -7.99
CA LYS A 54 -24.34 -0.52 -8.38
C LYS A 54 -24.25 0.48 -7.23
N ALA A 55 -23.06 1.03 -6.99
CA ALA A 55 -22.81 1.97 -5.91
C ALA A 55 -23.74 3.19 -5.98
N GLU A 56 -24.12 3.63 -7.18
CA GLU A 56 -25.09 4.71 -7.39
C GLU A 56 -26.45 4.42 -6.75
N SER A 57 -26.93 3.16 -6.80
CA SER A 57 -28.19 2.77 -6.14
C SER A 57 -28.09 2.93 -4.62
N CYS A 58 -26.94 2.61 -4.03
CA CYS A 58 -26.68 2.86 -2.61
C CYS A 58 -26.57 4.37 -2.32
N GLY A 59 -25.93 5.14 -3.21
CA GLY A 59 -25.68 6.57 -3.10
C GLY A 59 -26.94 7.44 -3.08
N GLN A 60 -28.09 6.93 -3.55
CA GLN A 60 -29.38 7.61 -3.42
C GLN A 60 -29.77 7.89 -1.95
N CYS A 61 -29.41 6.98 -1.04
CA CYS A 61 -29.67 7.12 0.39
C CYS A 61 -28.39 7.40 1.20
N HIS A 62 -27.26 6.81 0.80
CA HIS A 62 -25.97 6.89 1.50
C HIS A 62 -25.00 7.89 0.84
N ARG A 63 -25.50 9.09 0.54
CA ARG A 63 -24.81 10.07 -0.33
C ARG A 63 -23.38 10.38 0.08
N GLU A 64 -23.13 10.71 1.35
CA GLU A 64 -21.78 11.06 1.81
C GLU A 64 -20.81 9.89 1.72
N ILE A 65 -21.25 8.67 2.06
CA ILE A 65 -20.44 7.45 1.96
C ILE A 65 -20.08 7.14 0.51
N TYR A 66 -21.05 7.30 -0.40
CA TYR A 66 -20.84 7.11 -1.83
C TYR A 66 -19.81 8.11 -2.40
N GLU A 67 -19.92 9.39 -2.05
CA GLU A 67 -18.94 10.40 -2.49
C GLU A 67 -17.55 10.15 -1.90
N GLU A 68 -17.43 9.68 -0.65
CA GLU A 68 -16.14 9.28 -0.08
C GLU A 68 -15.53 8.11 -0.85
N TRP A 69 -16.30 7.04 -1.06
CA TRP A 69 -15.85 5.84 -1.77
C TRP A 69 -15.37 6.18 -3.19
N LYS A 70 -16.10 7.03 -3.92
CA LYS A 70 -15.71 7.48 -5.27
C LYS A 70 -14.34 8.11 -5.34
N THR A 71 -13.83 8.66 -4.24
CA THR A 71 -12.48 9.26 -4.23
C THR A 71 -11.39 8.27 -3.86
N SER A 72 -11.73 7.03 -3.51
CA SER A 72 -10.81 6.03 -2.98
C SER A 72 -10.19 5.18 -4.10
N ILE A 73 -9.02 4.58 -3.81
CA ILE A 73 -8.44 3.58 -4.71
C ILE A 73 -9.32 2.33 -4.81
N HIS A 74 -10.21 2.04 -3.85
CA HIS A 74 -11.16 0.93 -4.00
C HIS A 74 -12.12 1.14 -5.16
N ALA A 75 -12.64 2.36 -5.35
CA ALA A 75 -13.51 2.68 -6.50
C ALA A 75 -12.77 2.65 -7.84
N HIS A 76 -11.45 2.84 -7.82
CA HIS A 76 -10.60 2.90 -9.01
C HIS A 76 -9.64 1.71 -9.14
N ALA A 77 -9.80 0.65 -8.35
CA ALA A 77 -8.79 -0.41 -8.25
C ALA A 77 -8.56 -1.09 -9.60
N TYR A 78 -9.61 -1.26 -10.40
CA TYR A 78 -9.51 -1.78 -11.76
C TYR A 78 -9.01 -0.74 -12.76
N GLU A 79 -9.46 0.51 -12.65
CA GLU A 79 -9.14 1.53 -13.65
C GLU A 79 -7.80 2.24 -13.42
N ASP A 80 -7.15 1.99 -12.27
CA ASP A 80 -5.84 2.54 -11.93
C ASP A 80 -4.83 2.27 -13.07
N PRO A 81 -4.24 3.33 -13.68
CA PRO A 81 -3.29 3.18 -14.77
C PRO A 81 -2.09 2.29 -14.43
N PHE A 82 -1.62 2.33 -13.17
CA PHE A 82 -0.53 1.46 -12.73
C PHE A 82 -0.96 0.00 -12.73
N PHE A 83 -2.12 -0.30 -12.14
CA PHE A 83 -2.69 -1.64 -12.18
C PHE A 83 -2.88 -2.14 -13.61
N GLN A 84 -3.48 -1.35 -14.51
CA GLN A 84 -3.72 -1.76 -15.89
C GLN A 84 -2.41 -2.09 -16.63
N ALA A 85 -1.36 -1.29 -16.45
CA ALA A 85 -0.06 -1.55 -17.06
C ALA A 85 0.62 -2.81 -16.49
N TYR A 86 0.60 -3.00 -15.17
CA TYR A 86 1.12 -4.21 -14.53
C TYR A 86 0.31 -5.46 -14.90
N TRP A 87 -1.01 -5.37 -14.94
CA TRP A 87 -1.90 -6.46 -15.32
C TRP A 87 -1.63 -6.92 -16.76
N LYS A 88 -1.44 -5.97 -17.68
CA LYS A 88 -1.00 -6.26 -19.06
C LYS A 88 0.37 -6.91 -19.12
N LYS A 89 1.33 -6.44 -18.31
CA LYS A 89 2.66 -7.08 -18.17
C LYS A 89 2.55 -8.52 -17.69
N ASP A 90 1.63 -8.79 -16.77
CA ASP A 90 1.31 -10.11 -16.25
C ASP A 90 0.31 -10.88 -17.13
N LYS A 91 0.19 -10.49 -18.41
CA LYS A 91 -0.64 -11.15 -19.44
C LYS A 91 -2.12 -11.25 -19.06
N ASN A 92 -2.62 -10.26 -18.34
CA ASN A 92 -4.00 -10.16 -17.88
C ASN A 92 -4.44 -11.40 -17.09
N ILE A 93 -3.56 -11.92 -16.23
CA ILE A 93 -3.87 -13.10 -15.41
C ILE A 93 -5.12 -12.84 -14.56
N TRP A 94 -6.07 -13.78 -14.59
CA TRP A 94 -7.42 -13.60 -14.04
C TRP A 94 -7.43 -13.33 -12.53
N VAL A 95 -6.48 -13.91 -11.78
CA VAL A 95 -6.50 -13.89 -10.31
C VAL A 95 -6.41 -12.49 -9.72
N CYS A 96 -5.83 -11.53 -10.45
CA CYS A 96 -5.78 -10.12 -10.04
C CYS A 96 -7.19 -9.53 -9.87
N LEU A 97 -8.15 -9.97 -10.69
CA LEU A 97 -9.53 -9.50 -10.66
C LEU A 97 -10.25 -9.90 -9.37
N ASN A 98 -9.80 -10.93 -8.66
CA ASN A 98 -10.43 -11.34 -7.40
C ASN A 98 -10.22 -10.36 -6.23
N CYS A 99 -9.30 -9.39 -6.41
CA CYS A 99 -9.12 -8.26 -5.50
C CYS A 99 -9.54 -6.93 -6.14
N HIS A 100 -9.31 -6.75 -7.45
CA HIS A 100 -9.54 -5.47 -8.14
C HIS A 100 -10.97 -5.30 -8.67
N THR A 101 -11.68 -6.40 -8.94
CA THR A 101 -13.09 -6.46 -9.37
C THR A 101 -13.73 -7.72 -8.76
N PRO A 102 -13.85 -7.77 -7.43
CA PRO A 102 -13.95 -9.03 -6.70
C PRO A 102 -15.28 -9.78 -6.90
N LEU A 103 -16.32 -9.14 -7.43
CA LEU A 103 -17.64 -9.78 -7.62
C LEU A 103 -17.70 -10.56 -8.94
N GLU A 104 -18.39 -11.71 -8.92
CA GLU A 104 -18.57 -12.60 -10.08
C GLU A 104 -19.00 -11.84 -11.34
N ASN A 105 -20.06 -11.04 -11.24
CA ASN A 105 -20.64 -10.29 -12.37
C ASN A 105 -19.83 -9.08 -12.81
N GLN A 106 -18.69 -8.79 -12.18
CA GLN A 106 -17.70 -7.82 -12.67
C GLN A 106 -16.63 -8.47 -13.57
N GLN A 107 -16.58 -9.80 -13.63
CA GLN A 107 -15.53 -10.52 -14.36
C GLN A 107 -16.05 -11.11 -15.67
N PRO A 108 -15.31 -10.99 -16.79
CA PRO A 108 -15.74 -11.49 -18.10
C PRO A 108 -15.74 -13.02 -18.19
N THR A 109 -14.99 -13.68 -17.32
CA THR A 109 -14.84 -15.13 -17.27
C THR A 109 -14.94 -15.64 -15.86
N LEU A 110 -15.36 -16.91 -15.71
CA LEU A 110 -15.40 -17.63 -14.44
C LEU A 110 -14.39 -18.77 -14.45
N VAL A 111 -13.76 -19.01 -13.30
CA VAL A 111 -12.84 -20.13 -13.10
C VAL A 111 -13.62 -21.38 -12.75
N LYS A 112 -13.47 -22.44 -13.55
CA LYS A 112 -14.07 -23.77 -13.31
C LYS A 112 -13.17 -24.67 -12.49
N GLU A 113 -11.89 -24.68 -12.85
CA GLU A 113 -10.89 -25.54 -12.25
C GLU A 113 -9.56 -24.81 -12.28
N ILE A 114 -8.74 -25.06 -11.27
CA ILE A 114 -7.37 -24.61 -11.20
C ILE A 114 -6.48 -25.85 -11.06
N PRO A 115 -6.15 -26.52 -12.17
CA PRO A 115 -5.38 -27.76 -12.14
C PRO A 115 -4.09 -27.57 -11.35
N ARG A 116 -3.92 -28.36 -10.28
CA ARG A 116 -2.75 -28.31 -9.38
C ARG A 116 -2.48 -26.93 -8.76
N GLY A 117 -3.51 -26.09 -8.62
CA GLY A 117 -3.35 -24.73 -8.06
C GLY A 117 -2.55 -23.77 -8.96
N ARG A 118 -2.35 -24.11 -10.23
CA ARG A 118 -1.59 -23.29 -11.19
C ARG A 118 -2.49 -22.27 -11.88
N VAL A 119 -2.33 -21.00 -11.50
CA VAL A 119 -3.19 -19.91 -12.00
C VAL A 119 -3.18 -19.78 -13.51
N GLU A 120 -2.05 -20.02 -14.18
CA GLU A 120 -1.97 -19.94 -15.64
C GLU A 120 -2.57 -21.15 -16.38
N LYS A 121 -2.88 -22.24 -15.65
CA LYS A 121 -3.56 -23.43 -16.19
C LYS A 121 -5.06 -23.42 -15.89
N ALA A 122 -5.58 -22.36 -15.27
CA ALA A 122 -6.98 -22.28 -14.89
C ALA A 122 -7.90 -22.41 -16.12
N VAL A 123 -8.91 -23.25 -16.00
CA VAL A 123 -9.95 -23.42 -17.03
C VAL A 123 -10.99 -22.33 -16.81
N GLN A 124 -11.14 -21.46 -17.80
CA GLN A 124 -12.05 -20.33 -17.76
C GLN A 124 -13.22 -20.53 -18.73
N GLU A 125 -14.41 -20.12 -18.32
CA GLU A 125 -15.59 -20.03 -19.21
C GLU A 125 -16.11 -18.60 -19.31
N PRO A 126 -16.77 -18.21 -20.40
CA PRO A 126 -17.44 -16.92 -20.50
C PRO A 126 -18.49 -16.76 -19.39
N ASN A 127 -18.54 -15.58 -18.77
CA ASN A 127 -19.53 -15.27 -17.74
C ASN A 127 -20.79 -14.65 -18.36
N PRO A 128 -21.95 -15.34 -18.37
CA PRO A 128 -23.18 -14.82 -18.94
C PRO A 128 -23.78 -13.64 -18.14
N ARG A 129 -23.31 -13.41 -16.91
CA ARG A 129 -23.76 -12.32 -16.03
C ARG A 129 -22.79 -11.13 -16.02
N TYR A 130 -21.77 -11.14 -16.86
CA TYR A 130 -20.79 -10.07 -16.91
C TYR A 130 -21.44 -8.73 -17.25
N ASP A 131 -21.28 -7.75 -16.36
CA ASP A 131 -21.65 -6.34 -16.57
C ASP A 131 -20.35 -5.51 -16.66
N PRO A 132 -19.95 -5.05 -17.85
CA PRO A 132 -18.73 -4.25 -18.03
C PRO A 132 -18.79 -2.89 -17.33
N GLU A 133 -19.98 -2.33 -17.11
CA GLU A 133 -20.11 -1.08 -16.34
C GLU A 133 -19.95 -1.36 -14.85
N TYR A 134 -20.37 -2.53 -14.37
CA TYR A 134 -20.17 -2.91 -12.97
C TYR A 134 -18.69 -3.21 -12.66
N GLN A 135 -17.93 -3.68 -13.65
CA GLN A 135 -16.49 -3.86 -13.54
C GLN A 135 -15.76 -2.56 -13.19
N LYS A 136 -16.19 -1.43 -13.78
CA LYS A 136 -15.58 -0.12 -13.54
C LYS A 136 -15.75 0.35 -12.09
N GLU A 137 -16.79 -0.11 -11.39
CA GLU A 137 -16.93 0.16 -9.95
C GLU A 137 -15.92 -0.60 -9.08
N SER A 138 -15.06 -1.44 -9.64
CA SER A 138 -13.91 -2.03 -8.93
C SER A 138 -14.34 -2.69 -7.60
N VAL A 139 -13.77 -2.28 -6.46
CA VAL A 139 -14.22 -2.72 -5.13
C VAL A 139 -15.40 -1.83 -4.67
N THR A 140 -16.60 -2.17 -5.15
CA THR A 140 -17.87 -1.46 -4.88
C THR A 140 -18.48 -1.82 -3.51
N CYS A 141 -19.58 -1.15 -3.13
CA CYS A 141 -20.27 -1.33 -1.85
C CYS A 141 -20.63 -2.81 -1.59
N ALA A 142 -21.16 -3.48 -2.62
CA ALA A 142 -21.63 -4.86 -2.51
C ALA A 142 -20.48 -5.87 -2.29
N ALA A 143 -19.26 -5.56 -2.76
CA ALA A 143 -18.09 -6.40 -2.52
C ALA A 143 -17.83 -6.59 -1.02
N CYS A 144 -18.01 -5.51 -0.24
CA CYS A 144 -17.79 -5.52 1.21
C CYS A 144 -19.07 -5.88 1.99
N HIS A 145 -20.21 -5.30 1.62
CA HIS A 145 -21.40 -5.29 2.48
C HIS A 145 -22.47 -6.31 2.12
N VAL A 146 -22.56 -6.82 0.89
CA VAL A 146 -23.72 -7.64 0.48
C VAL A 146 -23.37 -9.11 0.51
N ARG A 147 -24.14 -9.90 1.26
CA ARG A 147 -24.10 -11.37 1.24
C ARG A 147 -25.53 -11.91 1.19
N ASP A 148 -25.83 -12.76 0.21
CA ASP A 148 -27.10 -13.46 0.08
C ASP A 148 -28.35 -12.54 0.08
N GLY A 149 -28.24 -11.36 -0.53
CA GLY A 149 -29.32 -10.37 -0.58
C GLY A 149 -29.54 -9.60 0.72
N VAL A 150 -28.58 -9.65 1.66
CA VAL A 150 -28.60 -8.93 2.94
C VAL A 150 -27.40 -8.00 3.03
N ILE A 151 -27.60 -6.81 3.59
CA ILE A 151 -26.54 -5.82 3.80
C ILE A 151 -25.98 -5.96 5.22
N HIS A 152 -24.71 -6.34 5.32
CA HIS A 152 -23.99 -6.52 6.56
C HIS A 152 -23.33 -5.21 7.02
N GLY A 153 -23.32 -4.98 8.33
CA GLY A 153 -22.69 -3.79 8.91
C GLY A 153 -22.48 -3.86 10.42
N PRO A 154 -21.91 -2.81 11.01
CA PRO A 154 -21.46 -2.82 12.40
C PRO A 154 -22.55 -2.52 13.44
N PHE A 155 -23.81 -2.33 13.02
CA PHE A 155 -24.91 -1.91 13.89
C PHE A 155 -26.04 -2.94 13.97
N GLU A 156 -26.44 -3.29 15.19
CA GLU A 156 -27.49 -4.29 15.51
C GLU A 156 -28.91 -3.74 15.36
N ASP A 157 -29.07 -2.44 15.52
CA ASP A 157 -30.35 -1.72 15.54
C ASP A 157 -30.59 -0.95 14.22
N SER A 158 -30.12 -1.52 13.10
CA SER A 158 -30.29 -0.91 11.79
C SER A 158 -31.77 -1.00 11.35
N VAL A 159 -32.39 0.16 11.11
CA VAL A 159 -33.73 0.26 10.51
C VAL A 159 -33.57 0.81 9.10
N ALA A 160 -33.88 -0.01 8.09
CA ALA A 160 -33.64 0.30 6.68
C ALA A 160 -34.76 -0.25 5.79
N PRO A 161 -34.99 0.34 4.60
CA PRO A 161 -35.96 -0.16 3.62
C PRO A 161 -35.51 -1.44 2.90
N HIS A 162 -34.34 -1.97 3.26
CA HIS A 162 -33.75 -3.19 2.72
C HIS A 162 -33.24 -4.08 3.88
N PRO A 163 -33.10 -5.41 3.66
CA PRO A 163 -32.59 -6.31 4.68
C PRO A 163 -31.20 -5.92 5.18
N THR A 164 -31.03 -5.86 6.50
CA THR A 164 -29.73 -5.61 7.15
C THR A 164 -29.42 -6.69 8.18
N LYS A 165 -28.14 -6.95 8.42
CA LYS A 165 -27.68 -7.88 9.45
C LYS A 165 -26.41 -7.35 10.11
N PHE A 166 -26.37 -7.45 11.44
CA PHE A 166 -25.15 -7.16 12.17
C PHE A 166 -24.08 -8.22 11.87
N ASP A 167 -22.86 -7.75 11.62
CA ASP A 167 -21.68 -8.60 11.53
C ASP A 167 -20.52 -7.98 12.34
N PRO A 168 -20.04 -8.66 13.39
CA PRO A 168 -18.94 -8.16 14.21
C PRO A 168 -17.62 -8.00 13.44
N ASN A 169 -17.43 -8.67 12.30
CA ASN A 169 -16.21 -8.54 11.49
C ASN A 169 -16.03 -7.13 10.91
N PHE A 170 -17.10 -6.33 10.80
CA PHE A 170 -16.99 -4.91 10.43
C PHE A 170 -16.26 -4.07 11.50
N LYS A 171 -16.01 -4.64 12.68
CA LYS A 171 -15.23 -4.05 13.77
C LYS A 171 -13.88 -4.76 13.98
N THR A 172 -13.41 -5.55 13.00
CA THR A 172 -12.11 -6.24 13.07
C THR A 172 -11.32 -6.10 11.77
N ALA A 173 -10.02 -6.39 11.81
CA ALA A 173 -9.17 -6.41 10.62
C ALA A 173 -9.52 -7.53 9.60
N GLN A 174 -10.36 -8.50 9.99
CA GLN A 174 -10.74 -9.64 9.14
C GLN A 174 -11.48 -9.22 7.87
N LEU A 175 -12.21 -8.10 7.90
CA LEU A 175 -12.86 -7.55 6.71
C LEU A 175 -11.85 -7.25 5.58
N CYS A 176 -10.61 -6.91 5.93
CA CYS A 176 -9.56 -6.54 4.98
C CYS A 176 -8.69 -7.73 4.55
N TYR A 177 -8.71 -8.82 5.32
CA TYR A 177 -7.77 -9.95 5.22
C TYR A 177 -7.74 -10.62 3.83
N ARG A 178 -8.92 -10.80 3.22
CA ARG A 178 -9.04 -11.50 1.93
C ARG A 178 -8.13 -10.88 0.86
N CYS A 179 -8.14 -9.55 0.72
CA CYS A 179 -7.39 -8.83 -0.31
C CYS A 179 -6.03 -8.31 0.18
N HIS A 180 -5.91 -7.97 1.46
CA HIS A 180 -4.69 -7.37 2.04
C HIS A 180 -3.77 -8.36 2.75
N ASN A 181 -3.94 -9.66 2.49
CA ASN A 181 -3.02 -10.70 2.93
C ASN A 181 -2.72 -11.68 1.81
N VAL A 182 -1.86 -11.31 0.89
CA VAL A 182 -1.49 -12.19 -0.22
C VAL A 182 -0.27 -13.03 0.17
N VAL A 183 -0.38 -14.36 0.05
CA VAL A 183 0.63 -15.30 0.54
C VAL A 183 1.67 -15.65 -0.53
N SER A 184 2.73 -16.34 -0.10
CA SER A 184 3.75 -16.91 -0.98
C SER A 184 3.27 -18.23 -1.60
N GLY A 185 3.63 -18.47 -2.85
CA GLY A 185 3.36 -19.71 -3.59
C GLY A 185 4.60 -20.59 -3.78
N PRO A 186 4.48 -21.68 -4.56
CA PRO A 186 5.61 -22.53 -4.90
C PRO A 186 6.74 -21.75 -5.58
N ALA A 187 7.99 -22.00 -5.17
CA ALA A 187 9.20 -21.32 -5.67
C ALA A 187 9.17 -19.78 -5.53
N GLN A 188 8.42 -19.28 -4.54
CA GLN A 188 8.39 -17.89 -4.11
C GLN A 188 8.83 -17.81 -2.65
N PHE A 189 10.01 -17.24 -2.43
CA PHE A 189 10.67 -17.21 -1.13
C PHE A 189 10.64 -15.79 -0.56
N TYR A 190 9.49 -15.44 0.01
CA TYR A 190 9.29 -14.20 0.77
C TYR A 190 9.34 -14.48 2.27
N ASN A 191 9.65 -13.45 3.07
CA ASN A 191 9.59 -13.57 4.53
C ASN A 191 8.15 -13.66 5.08
N VAL A 192 7.19 -13.00 4.42
CA VAL A 192 5.77 -12.98 4.84
C VAL A 192 4.86 -13.29 3.65
N GLY A 193 5.09 -12.59 2.54
CA GLY A 193 4.35 -12.68 1.28
C GLY A 193 4.64 -11.43 0.44
N PRO A 194 4.27 -11.41 -0.84
CA PRO A 194 4.48 -10.23 -1.69
C PRO A 194 3.69 -9.03 -1.18
N CYS A 195 2.42 -9.23 -0.82
CA CYS A 195 1.53 -8.19 -0.27
C CYS A 195 0.90 -8.66 1.05
N GLY A 196 1.74 -8.96 2.05
CA GLY A 196 1.34 -9.52 3.34
C GLY A 196 0.99 -8.49 4.41
N THR A 197 0.28 -7.41 4.07
CA THR A 197 0.02 -6.28 4.99
C THR A 197 -0.67 -6.69 6.28
N TYR A 198 -1.66 -7.59 6.21
CA TYR A 198 -2.32 -8.09 7.40
C TYR A 198 -1.33 -8.82 8.33
N ALA A 199 -0.49 -9.69 7.79
CA ALA A 199 0.52 -10.41 8.57
C ALA A 199 1.63 -9.49 9.11
N GLU A 200 1.92 -8.38 8.44
CA GLU A 200 2.81 -7.33 8.95
C GLU A 200 2.17 -6.47 10.06
N TYR A 201 0.84 -6.48 10.18
CA TYR A 201 0.07 -5.79 11.22
C TYR A 201 -0.23 -6.69 12.42
N GLU A 202 -0.45 -7.98 12.17
CA GLU A 202 -0.83 -8.94 13.19
C GLU A 202 0.25 -9.11 14.27
N GLY A 203 -0.17 -9.09 15.52
CA GLY A 203 0.67 -9.17 16.70
C GLY A 203 1.59 -7.95 16.90
N GLN A 204 1.35 -6.83 16.22
CA GLN A 204 2.17 -5.62 16.35
C GLN A 204 1.57 -4.60 17.32
N TYR A 205 2.42 -3.64 17.73
CA TYR A 205 2.12 -2.58 18.71
C TYR A 205 0.71 -1.98 18.59
N TRP A 206 0.31 -1.52 17.39
CA TRP A 206 -0.98 -0.83 17.22
C TRP A 206 -2.19 -1.75 17.41
N GLN A 207 -2.09 -3.03 17.04
CA GLN A 207 -3.13 -4.01 17.34
C GLN A 207 -3.25 -4.24 18.84
N GLU A 208 -2.13 -4.35 19.56
CA GLU A 208 -2.11 -4.49 21.02
C GLU A 208 -2.74 -3.27 21.72
N GLN A 209 -2.66 -2.08 21.10
CA GLN A 209 -3.35 -0.86 21.55
C GLN A 209 -4.84 -0.81 21.13
N GLY A 210 -5.38 -1.87 20.52
CA GLY A 210 -6.78 -1.95 20.10
C GLY A 210 -7.10 -1.25 18.78
N PHE A 211 -6.10 -0.78 18.02
CA PHE A 211 -6.32 -0.21 16.69
C PHE A 211 -6.46 -1.30 15.65
N ILE A 212 -7.44 -1.14 14.76
CA ILE A 212 -7.69 -2.00 13.60
C ILE A 212 -7.44 -1.22 12.30
N CYS A 213 -7.45 -1.89 11.16
CA CYS A 213 -7.27 -1.27 9.84
C CYS A 213 -8.21 -0.06 9.66
N GLN A 214 -9.47 -0.23 10.05
CA GLN A 214 -10.51 0.79 9.98
C GLN A 214 -10.23 1.99 10.90
N SER A 215 -9.51 1.84 12.01
CA SER A 215 -9.21 2.96 12.91
C SER A 215 -8.43 4.08 12.21
N CYS A 216 -7.55 3.72 11.27
CA CYS A 216 -6.70 4.67 10.53
C CYS A 216 -7.19 4.90 9.09
N HIS A 217 -7.63 3.85 8.39
CA HIS A 217 -8.01 3.94 6.97
C HIS A 217 -9.49 4.27 6.75
N MET A 218 -10.32 4.15 7.78
CA MET A 218 -11.73 4.57 7.79
C MET A 218 -12.01 5.45 9.02
N PRO A 219 -11.48 6.69 9.04
CA PRO A 219 -11.57 7.57 10.21
C PRO A 219 -12.99 7.71 10.75
N GLU A 220 -13.12 7.84 12.07
CA GLU A 220 -14.42 7.96 12.73
C GLU A 220 -15.10 9.29 12.36
N ILE A 221 -16.41 9.23 12.19
CA ILE A 221 -17.24 10.41 11.94
C ILE A 221 -18.61 10.22 12.58
N GLU A 222 -19.18 11.29 13.14
CA GLU A 222 -20.55 11.30 13.62
C GLU A 222 -21.46 11.95 12.58
N ARG A 223 -22.33 11.14 11.98
CA ARG A 223 -23.31 11.60 10.99
C ARG A 223 -24.44 10.58 10.81
N PRO A 224 -25.54 10.93 10.16
CA PRO A 224 -26.48 9.95 9.65
C PRO A 224 -25.79 9.00 8.66
N VAL A 225 -26.04 7.70 8.78
CA VAL A 225 -25.52 6.71 7.80
C VAL A 225 -26.24 6.87 6.46
N ALA A 226 -27.54 7.19 6.49
CA ALA A 226 -28.38 7.49 5.34
C ALA A 226 -29.12 8.81 5.55
N LEU A 227 -29.56 9.43 4.45
CA LEU A 227 -30.40 10.63 4.48
C LEU A 227 -31.65 10.40 5.36
N GLY A 228 -31.89 11.31 6.30
CA GLY A 228 -33.01 11.23 7.24
C GLY A 228 -32.87 10.18 8.36
N GLY A 229 -31.76 9.44 8.41
CA GLY A 229 -31.47 8.48 9.47
C GLY A 229 -30.95 9.15 10.77
N PRO A 230 -30.87 8.38 11.88
CA PRO A 230 -30.29 8.87 13.12
C PRO A 230 -28.78 9.09 12.97
N ILE A 231 -28.25 10.10 13.68
CA ILE A 231 -26.81 10.31 13.79
C ILE A 231 -26.18 9.12 14.52
N ARG A 232 -25.11 8.57 13.95
CA ARG A 232 -24.35 7.46 14.53
C ARG A 232 -22.86 7.76 14.43
N LYS A 233 -22.09 7.19 15.36
CA LYS A 233 -20.63 7.12 15.25
C LYS A 233 -20.25 6.07 14.20
N GLY A 234 -20.12 6.51 12.95
CA GLY A 234 -19.76 5.71 11.79
C GLY A 234 -18.29 5.88 11.40
N ARG A 235 -17.99 5.54 10.15
CA ARG A 235 -16.64 5.64 9.58
C ARG A 235 -16.67 6.17 8.15
N GLN A 236 -15.61 6.87 7.78
CA GLN A 236 -15.43 7.39 6.43
C GLN A 236 -14.90 6.31 5.48
N HIS A 237 -15.38 6.32 4.23
CA HIS A 237 -15.04 5.32 3.20
C HIS A 237 -13.95 5.86 2.26
N LEU A 238 -12.81 6.28 2.83
CA LEU A 238 -11.74 6.97 2.08
C LEU A 238 -10.55 6.08 1.71
N TRP A 239 -10.13 5.17 2.61
CA TRP A 239 -8.98 4.25 2.46
C TRP A 239 -7.71 4.90 1.89
N ARG A 240 -7.36 6.11 2.36
CA ARG A 240 -6.13 6.78 1.92
C ARG A 240 -4.91 5.91 2.26
N GLY A 241 -3.93 5.90 1.35
CA GLY A 241 -2.74 5.05 1.40
C GLY A 241 -1.60 5.62 0.56
N GLY A 242 -0.85 4.79 -0.15
CA GLY A 242 0.34 5.22 -0.91
C GLY A 242 0.09 6.22 -2.06
N HIS A 243 -1.16 6.33 -2.56
CA HIS A 243 -1.54 7.35 -3.54
C HIS A 243 -1.91 8.70 -2.91
N ASP A 244 -1.80 8.84 -1.59
CA ASP A 244 -2.10 10.06 -0.84
C ASP A 244 -0.85 10.51 -0.06
N GLN A 245 -0.19 11.57 -0.55
CA GLN A 245 1.02 12.11 0.07
C GLN A 245 0.81 12.45 1.55
N GLY A 246 -0.35 13.02 1.90
CA GLY A 246 -0.67 13.39 3.27
C GLY A 246 -0.74 12.17 4.20
N MET A 247 -1.29 11.06 3.74
CA MET A 247 -1.34 9.80 4.47
C MET A 247 0.05 9.22 4.70
N VAL A 248 0.91 9.23 3.66
CA VAL A 248 2.28 8.73 3.80
C VAL A 248 3.09 9.63 4.75
N SER A 249 2.96 10.95 4.65
CA SER A 249 3.58 11.88 5.59
C SER A 249 3.11 11.68 7.03
N ARG A 250 1.83 11.36 7.27
CA ARG A 250 1.31 11.06 8.62
C ARG A 250 1.85 9.74 9.20
N ALA A 251 2.24 8.79 8.34
CA ALA A 251 2.77 7.50 8.78
C ALA A 251 4.19 7.59 9.35
N ILE A 252 4.96 8.62 8.98
CA ILE A 252 6.37 8.76 9.35
C ILE A 252 6.61 9.89 10.33
N ALA A 253 7.64 9.74 11.16
CA ALA A 253 8.26 10.86 11.86
C ALA A 253 9.73 10.94 11.47
N VAL A 254 10.24 12.17 11.31
CA VAL A 254 11.63 12.43 10.91
C VAL A 254 12.27 13.41 11.90
N GLN A 255 13.41 13.03 12.44
CA GLN A 255 14.25 13.89 13.28
C GLN A 255 15.65 13.99 12.69
N VAL A 256 16.15 15.21 12.51
CA VAL A 256 17.54 15.48 12.14
C VAL A 256 18.30 16.03 13.35
N LYS A 257 19.48 15.49 13.61
CA LYS A 257 20.45 15.99 14.60
C LYS A 257 21.79 16.24 13.92
N ALA A 258 22.57 17.15 14.49
CA ALA A 258 23.96 17.39 14.14
C ALA A 258 24.85 17.17 15.37
N ASP A 259 26.11 16.81 15.15
CA ASP A 259 27.12 16.69 16.22
C ASP A 259 27.60 18.05 16.75
N THR A 260 27.43 19.11 15.96
CA THR A 260 27.60 20.51 16.36
C THR A 260 26.45 21.37 15.83
N ASP A 261 26.03 22.37 16.60
CA ASP A 261 24.97 23.32 16.25
C ASP A 261 25.52 24.69 15.81
N VAL A 262 26.84 24.89 15.86
CA VAL A 262 27.54 26.12 15.44
C VAL A 262 28.76 25.75 14.60
N PRO A 263 28.56 25.32 13.33
CA PRO A 263 29.64 24.89 12.45
C PRO A 263 30.53 26.07 12.03
N LYS A 264 31.85 25.83 11.95
CA LYS A 264 32.85 26.80 11.47
C LYS A 264 33.54 26.30 10.19
N PRO A 265 34.10 27.20 9.39
CA PRO A 265 34.98 26.82 8.27
C PRO A 265 36.04 25.81 8.70
N GLY A 266 36.21 24.75 7.90
CA GLY A 266 37.14 23.65 8.16
C GLY A 266 36.59 22.50 9.02
N ASP A 267 35.50 22.73 9.78
CA ASP A 267 34.87 21.69 10.61
C ASP A 267 34.32 20.57 9.73
N ARG A 268 34.31 19.35 10.29
CA ARG A 268 33.56 18.22 9.73
C ARG A 268 32.32 18.04 10.59
N VAL A 269 31.15 18.31 10.02
CA VAL A 269 29.85 18.23 10.71
C VAL A 269 29.17 16.93 10.34
N GLY A 270 28.83 16.13 11.34
CA GLY A 270 28.04 14.91 11.22
C GLY A 270 26.56 15.19 11.44
N PHE A 271 25.72 14.72 10.51
CA PHE A 271 24.28 14.76 10.58
C PHE A 271 23.72 13.35 10.70
N THR A 272 22.68 13.20 11.52
CA THR A 272 21.89 11.98 11.65
C THR A 272 20.43 12.29 11.39
N LEU A 273 19.83 11.66 10.38
CA LEU A 273 18.39 11.66 10.13
C LEU A 273 17.81 10.35 10.63
N THR A 274 16.97 10.43 11.67
CA THR A 274 16.19 9.31 12.19
C THR A 274 14.82 9.29 11.52
N LEU A 275 14.55 8.26 10.72
CA LEU A 275 13.23 7.98 10.13
C LEU A 275 12.52 6.94 10.99
N THR A 276 11.29 7.24 11.41
CA THR A 276 10.49 6.37 12.29
C THR A 276 9.17 6.02 11.65
N ASN A 277 8.77 4.74 11.72
CA ASN A 277 7.39 4.34 11.46
C ASN A 277 6.52 4.71 12.67
N ALA A 278 6.04 5.96 12.68
CA ALA A 278 5.36 6.53 13.83
C ALA A 278 3.85 6.28 13.82
N GLY A 279 3.23 6.13 12.64
CA GLY A 279 1.79 6.14 12.49
C GLY A 279 1.17 4.92 11.82
N ALA A 280 1.97 3.98 11.27
CA ALA A 280 1.43 2.82 10.58
C ALA A 280 1.37 1.57 11.48
N GLY A 281 0.27 0.82 11.36
CA GLY A 281 0.01 -0.46 12.02
C GLY A 281 0.83 -1.64 11.49
N HIS A 282 1.44 -1.48 10.33
CA HIS A 282 2.19 -2.48 9.56
C HIS A 282 3.57 -1.91 9.20
N LYS A 283 4.40 -2.68 8.48
CA LYS A 283 5.67 -2.17 7.95
C LYS A 283 5.45 -0.98 7.00
N ILE A 284 6.44 -0.09 6.88
CA ILE A 284 6.42 0.97 5.87
C ILE A 284 7.58 0.82 4.85
N PRO A 285 7.28 0.88 3.54
CA PRO A 285 5.95 0.79 2.94
C PRO A 285 5.46 -0.67 2.88
N THR A 286 4.15 -0.88 3.07
CA THR A 286 3.50 -2.20 2.91
C THR A 286 2.86 -2.33 1.51
N GLY A 287 2.27 -3.49 1.24
CA GLY A 287 1.54 -3.77 -0.01
C GLY A 287 2.51 -4.22 -1.10
N ASP A 288 2.35 -3.65 -2.30
CA ASP A 288 3.21 -3.95 -3.45
C ASP A 288 4.70 -3.77 -3.09
N PRO A 289 5.55 -4.79 -3.32
CA PRO A 289 6.95 -4.74 -2.92
C PRO A 289 7.82 -3.77 -3.74
N ASP A 290 7.34 -3.24 -4.86
CA ASP A 290 8.04 -2.21 -5.64
C ASP A 290 8.05 -0.84 -4.93
N ARG A 291 7.28 -0.68 -3.85
CA ARG A 291 7.21 0.55 -3.06
C ARG A 291 8.45 0.72 -2.18
N PHE A 292 9.00 1.94 -2.13
CA PHE A 292 10.17 2.24 -1.29
C PHE A 292 10.24 3.73 -0.89
N PHE A 293 11.12 4.05 0.05
CA PHE A 293 11.51 5.43 0.36
C PHE A 293 12.95 5.69 -0.08
N THR A 294 13.25 6.94 -0.44
CA THR A 294 14.62 7.47 -0.47
C THR A 294 14.80 8.48 0.65
N VAL A 295 15.97 8.44 1.29
CA VAL A 295 16.43 9.40 2.29
C VAL A 295 17.67 10.08 1.74
N GLU A 296 17.61 11.40 1.62
CA GLU A 296 18.58 12.20 0.88
C GLU A 296 19.16 13.31 1.76
N PHE A 297 20.47 13.48 1.65
CA PHE A 297 21.23 14.63 2.13
C PHE A 297 21.80 15.34 0.90
N LEU A 298 21.52 16.62 0.75
CA LEU A 298 21.93 17.45 -0.37
C LEU A 298 22.57 18.71 0.19
N VAL A 299 23.85 18.94 -0.09
CA VAL A 299 24.50 20.21 0.25
C VAL A 299 24.36 21.15 -0.93
N GLU A 300 23.73 22.30 -0.70
CA GLU A 300 23.46 23.30 -1.73
C GLU A 300 24.18 24.61 -1.42
N ASP A 301 24.69 25.27 -2.44
CA ASP A 301 25.17 26.67 -2.34
C ASP A 301 23.99 27.67 -2.33
N GLN A 302 24.31 28.96 -2.24
CA GLN A 302 23.31 30.04 -2.26
C GLN A 302 22.48 30.07 -3.56
N GLN A 303 23.03 29.59 -4.67
CA GLN A 303 22.38 29.53 -5.97
C GLN A 303 21.54 28.24 -6.15
N GLY A 304 21.60 27.31 -5.19
CA GLY A 304 20.91 26.04 -5.23
C GLY A 304 21.66 24.95 -6.00
N HIS A 305 22.93 25.14 -6.34
CA HIS A 305 23.74 24.08 -6.94
C HIS A 305 24.09 23.04 -5.89
N ILE A 306 23.86 21.77 -6.23
CA ILE A 306 24.22 20.63 -5.37
C ILE A 306 25.74 20.46 -5.43
N LEU A 307 26.41 20.69 -4.30
CA LEU A 307 27.85 20.50 -4.12
C LEU A 307 28.18 19.07 -3.71
N GLU A 308 27.32 18.46 -2.89
CA GLU A 308 27.46 17.07 -2.45
C GLU A 308 26.08 16.45 -2.22
N GLN A 309 25.96 15.15 -2.48
CA GLN A 309 24.72 14.42 -2.23
C GLN A 309 24.99 12.99 -1.74
N GLN A 310 24.15 12.54 -0.82
CA GLN A 310 24.08 11.15 -0.40
C GLN A 310 22.62 10.71 -0.40
N SER A 311 22.35 9.53 -0.95
CA SER A 311 21.01 8.93 -0.96
C SER A 311 21.05 7.51 -0.42
N SER A 312 20.02 7.13 0.33
CA SER A 312 19.82 5.79 0.85
C SER A 312 18.39 5.35 0.61
N THR A 313 18.16 4.05 0.48
CA THR A 313 16.84 3.48 0.19
C THR A 313 16.31 2.63 1.33
N MET A 314 14.99 2.64 1.50
CA MET A 314 14.27 1.80 2.44
C MET A 314 13.08 1.13 1.76
N GLY A 315 13.11 -0.19 1.62
CA GLY A 315 12.13 -0.95 0.84
C GLY A 315 12.43 -2.44 0.86
N ARG A 316 11.92 -3.14 -0.17
CA ARG A 316 12.19 -4.56 -0.41
C ARG A 316 12.88 -4.71 -1.76
N TRP A 317 13.81 -5.65 -1.83
CA TRP A 317 14.49 -6.00 -3.07
C TRP A 317 14.29 -7.47 -3.36
N ILE A 318 13.64 -7.74 -4.49
CA ILE A 318 13.25 -9.07 -4.90
C ILE A 318 13.96 -9.40 -6.20
N LEU A 319 14.61 -10.56 -6.22
CA LEU A 319 14.97 -11.21 -7.47
C LEU A 319 13.70 -11.85 -8.03
N TRP A 320 13.16 -11.32 -9.13
CA TRP A 320 11.90 -11.81 -9.70
C TRP A 320 12.04 -13.08 -10.55
N GLN A 321 13.23 -13.31 -11.13
CA GLN A 321 13.50 -14.42 -12.05
C GLN A 321 14.95 -14.90 -11.84
N PRO A 322 15.25 -16.20 -12.09
CA PRO A 322 14.35 -17.25 -12.57
C PRO A 322 13.40 -17.80 -11.50
N VAL A 323 13.76 -17.65 -10.22
CA VAL A 323 12.96 -17.91 -9.01
C VAL A 323 12.65 -16.59 -8.32
N ILE A 324 11.57 -16.54 -7.52
CA ILE A 324 11.27 -15.35 -6.74
C ILE A 324 11.92 -15.46 -5.36
N ILE A 325 12.87 -14.58 -5.07
CA ILE A 325 13.56 -14.54 -3.78
C ILE A 325 13.61 -13.11 -3.27
N GLU A 326 13.11 -12.90 -2.05
CA GLU A 326 13.35 -11.67 -1.29
C GLU A 326 14.81 -11.65 -0.82
N LEU A 327 15.63 -10.80 -1.45
CA LEU A 327 17.06 -10.71 -1.16
C LEU A 327 17.32 -9.85 0.08
N TYR A 328 16.51 -8.81 0.27
CA TYR A 328 16.72 -7.81 1.31
C TYR A 328 15.40 -7.07 1.62
N ASP A 329 15.15 -6.83 2.90
CA ASP A 329 14.03 -6.04 3.42
C ASP A 329 14.54 -5.22 4.61
N ASN A 330 14.61 -3.90 4.45
CA ASN A 330 14.98 -2.97 5.53
C ASN A 330 13.84 -2.03 5.91
N ARG A 331 12.60 -2.40 5.59
CA ARG A 331 11.41 -1.63 5.97
C ARG A 331 11.24 -1.59 7.48
N LEU A 332 10.68 -0.50 7.95
CA LEU A 332 10.45 -0.27 9.38
C LEU A 332 9.16 -0.94 9.83
N PHE A 333 9.26 -1.77 10.86
CA PHE A 333 8.13 -2.26 11.64
C PHE A 333 7.45 -1.09 12.39
N PRO A 334 6.21 -1.27 12.87
CA PRO A 334 5.56 -0.27 13.70
C PRO A 334 6.42 0.19 14.88
N GLN A 335 6.51 1.50 15.11
CA GLN A 335 7.29 2.15 16.18
C GLN A 335 8.81 1.93 16.13
N THR A 336 9.37 1.35 15.06
CA THR A 336 10.82 1.24 14.89
C THR A 336 11.37 2.41 14.08
N SER A 337 12.65 2.71 14.28
CA SER A 337 13.38 3.76 13.56
C SER A 337 14.67 3.26 12.93
N HIS A 338 15.16 4.01 11.94
CA HIS A 338 16.47 3.83 11.36
C HIS A 338 17.19 5.17 11.23
N ASP A 339 18.49 5.15 11.52
CA ASP A 339 19.34 6.33 11.47
C ASP A 339 20.17 6.33 10.18
N TYR A 340 20.09 7.43 9.44
CA TYR A 340 20.90 7.70 8.27
C TYR A 340 21.93 8.76 8.61
N GLN A 341 23.21 8.44 8.42
CA GLN A 341 24.31 9.34 8.76
C GLN A 341 24.91 9.96 7.52
N PHE A 342 25.26 11.24 7.61
CA PHE A 342 25.95 12.00 6.58
C PHE A 342 26.98 12.90 7.25
N ALA A 343 28.12 13.15 6.62
CA ALA A 343 29.11 14.06 7.17
C ALA A 343 29.67 14.95 6.07
N TYR A 344 29.77 16.24 6.34
CA TYR A 344 30.24 17.24 5.38
C TYR A 344 31.33 18.10 5.98
N ARG A 345 32.37 18.42 5.20
CA ARG A 345 33.42 19.35 5.61
C ARG A 345 33.08 20.75 5.13
N ILE A 346 32.95 21.68 6.07
CA ILE A 346 32.57 23.06 5.79
C ILE A 346 33.71 23.76 5.03
N PRO A 347 33.47 24.28 3.82
CA PRO A 347 34.47 25.03 3.06
C PRO A 347 34.76 26.40 3.69
N GLU A 348 35.87 27.04 3.30
CA GLU A 348 36.22 28.40 3.74
C GLU A 348 35.14 29.44 3.37
N LYS A 349 34.48 29.25 2.22
CA LYS A 349 33.37 30.09 1.77
C LYS A 349 32.04 29.44 2.13
N THR A 350 31.35 29.99 3.12
CA THR A 350 30.11 29.42 3.68
C THR A 350 28.84 30.18 3.29
N ASP A 351 28.97 31.28 2.54
CA ASP A 351 27.84 32.16 2.20
C ASP A 351 26.69 31.40 1.52
N GLY A 352 25.55 31.34 2.21
CA GLY A 352 24.33 30.69 1.76
C GLY A 352 24.39 29.17 1.65
N LEU A 353 25.43 28.53 2.21
CA LEU A 353 25.59 27.09 2.21
C LEU A 353 24.56 26.43 3.15
N LYS A 354 23.86 25.40 2.67
CA LYS A 354 22.84 24.70 3.45
C LYS A 354 22.85 23.20 3.18
N LEU A 355 22.45 22.43 4.19
CA LEU A 355 22.08 21.04 4.04
C LEU A 355 20.57 20.93 3.88
N LYS A 356 20.12 20.40 2.75
CA LYS A 356 18.74 19.97 2.55
C LYS A 356 18.63 18.47 2.81
N THR A 357 17.75 18.11 3.73
CA THR A 357 17.36 16.73 3.98
C THR A 357 15.99 16.47 3.38
N ARG A 358 15.83 15.35 2.68
CA ARG A 358 14.59 15.02 1.98
C ARG A 358 14.28 13.53 2.14
N VAL A 359 13.02 13.22 2.40
CA VAL A 359 12.50 11.86 2.34
C VAL A 359 11.44 11.81 1.25
N ARG A 360 11.62 10.91 0.28
CA ARG A 360 10.64 10.67 -0.78
C ARG A 360 10.06 9.28 -0.66
N TYR A 361 8.76 9.17 -0.91
CA TYR A 361 8.06 7.91 -1.08
C TYR A 361 7.88 7.62 -2.57
N HIS A 362 8.06 6.37 -2.98
CA HIS A 362 7.97 5.92 -4.36
C HIS A 362 7.01 4.73 -4.42
N ILE A 363 6.09 4.76 -5.39
CA ILE A 363 5.19 3.64 -5.70
C ILE A 363 5.96 2.55 -6.47
N LEU A 364 6.84 2.98 -7.37
CA LEU A 364 7.73 2.15 -8.17
C LEU A 364 8.98 2.94 -8.59
N THR A 365 9.99 2.26 -9.14
CA THR A 365 11.23 2.90 -9.60
C THR A 365 11.05 3.64 -10.94
N ASP A 366 11.91 4.64 -11.21
CA ASP A 366 11.91 5.38 -12.48
C ASP A 366 12.03 4.43 -13.70
N GLY A 367 12.88 3.40 -13.62
CA GLY A 367 13.05 2.41 -14.69
C GLY A 367 11.84 1.49 -14.87
N GLN A 368 11.12 1.14 -13.79
CA GLN A 368 9.85 0.42 -13.91
C GLN A 368 8.79 1.30 -14.56
N HIS A 369 8.75 2.58 -14.20
CA HIS A 369 7.79 3.53 -14.74
C HIS A 369 7.97 3.69 -16.26
N GLU A 370 9.22 3.91 -16.68
CA GLU A 370 9.59 3.97 -18.09
C GLU A 370 9.21 2.68 -18.83
N MET A 371 9.55 1.51 -18.26
CA MET A 371 9.20 0.21 -18.84
C MET A 371 7.68 0.03 -19.01
N LEU A 372 6.87 0.42 -18.02
CA LEU A 372 5.41 0.33 -18.10
C LEU A 372 4.83 1.29 -19.13
N ARG A 373 5.38 2.51 -19.25
CA ARG A 373 4.99 3.47 -20.30
C ARG A 373 5.30 2.94 -21.69
N GLU A 374 6.54 2.53 -21.93
CA GLU A 374 7.00 2.14 -23.27
C GLU A 374 6.41 0.83 -23.76
N LYS A 375 6.25 -0.17 -22.88
CA LYS A 375 5.91 -1.54 -23.28
C LYS A 375 4.48 -1.94 -22.94
N TYR A 376 3.90 -1.34 -21.91
CA TYR A 376 2.63 -1.79 -21.35
C TYR A 376 1.54 -0.73 -21.34
N GLY A 377 1.81 0.46 -21.91
CA GLY A 377 0.78 1.48 -22.14
C GLY A 377 0.26 2.10 -20.85
N LEU A 378 1.14 2.36 -19.88
CA LEU A 378 0.81 3.26 -18.76
C LEU A 378 0.46 4.65 -19.32
N THR A 379 -0.82 5.03 -19.23
CA THR A 379 -1.41 6.22 -19.87
C THR A 379 -1.61 7.43 -18.94
N GLY A 380 -1.06 7.38 -17.72
CA GLY A 380 -1.16 8.45 -16.73
C GLY A 380 0.14 9.25 -16.56
N GLU A 381 -0.01 10.52 -16.18
CA GLU A 381 1.09 11.33 -15.59
C GLU A 381 0.94 11.37 -14.05
N ASP A 382 0.25 10.37 -13.49
CA ASP A 382 0.01 10.25 -12.06
C ASP A 382 1.32 10.27 -11.27
N PRO A 383 1.38 11.01 -10.15
CA PRO A 383 2.57 11.04 -9.33
C PRO A 383 2.84 9.64 -8.76
N TYR A 384 3.96 9.05 -9.16
CA TYR A 384 4.46 7.80 -8.60
C TYR A 384 5.55 8.01 -7.54
N ARG A 385 5.89 9.28 -7.27
CA ARG A 385 6.87 9.68 -6.26
C ARG A 385 6.44 10.97 -5.55
N PHE A 386 6.64 11.02 -4.24
CA PHE A 386 6.15 12.10 -3.39
C PHE A 386 7.24 12.54 -2.42
N VAL A 387 7.44 13.85 -2.26
CA VAL A 387 8.27 14.38 -1.16
C VAL A 387 7.43 14.37 0.11
N VAL A 388 7.72 13.48 1.05
CA VAL A 388 6.91 13.31 2.28
C VAL A 388 7.50 14.05 3.47
N TYR A 389 8.76 14.46 3.37
CA TYR A 389 9.46 15.35 4.29
C TYR A 389 10.57 16.08 3.54
N GLU A 390 10.72 17.38 3.80
CA GLU A 390 11.86 18.17 3.34
C GLU A 390 12.17 19.26 4.37
N ARG A 391 13.46 19.44 4.68
CA ARG A 391 13.96 20.50 5.56
C ARG A 391 15.32 20.98 5.12
N GLU A 392 15.55 22.27 5.33
CA GLU A 392 16.83 22.92 5.09
C GLU A 392 17.45 23.35 6.41
N PHE A 393 18.75 23.15 6.53
CA PHE A 393 19.57 23.47 7.69
C PHE A 393 20.74 24.33 7.21
N PRO A 394 20.77 25.64 7.54
CA PRO A 394 21.92 26.48 7.22
C PRO A 394 23.20 25.88 7.81
N LEU A 395 24.26 25.80 7.01
CA LEU A 395 25.57 25.31 7.48
C LEU A 395 26.41 26.47 8.03
N SER A 396 25.79 27.26 8.90
CA SER A 396 26.32 28.47 9.53
C SER A 396 25.88 28.53 11.01
N GLY A 397 26.15 29.63 11.71
CA GLY A 397 25.69 29.83 13.08
C GLY A 397 24.17 29.77 13.29
N GLU A 398 23.37 29.78 12.21
CA GLU A 398 21.91 29.62 12.27
C GLU A 398 21.45 28.14 12.37
N LEU A 399 22.38 27.18 12.27
CA LEU A 399 22.08 25.75 12.35
C LEU A 399 21.34 25.41 13.65
N LYS A 400 21.80 25.93 14.79
CA LYS A 400 21.18 25.75 16.09
C LYS A 400 19.68 26.08 16.08
N THR A 401 19.34 27.26 15.59
CA THR A 401 17.95 27.72 15.51
C THR A 401 17.11 26.79 14.62
N ALA A 402 17.66 26.33 13.49
CA ALA A 402 16.97 25.41 12.58
C ALA A 402 16.70 24.04 13.24
N LEU A 403 17.65 23.53 14.02
CA LEU A 403 17.51 22.27 14.77
C LEU A 403 16.45 22.40 15.91
N GLU A 404 16.48 23.48 16.68
CA GLU A 404 15.52 23.73 17.78
C GLU A 404 14.06 23.89 17.26
N GLN A 405 13.88 24.56 16.11
CA GLN A 405 12.58 24.69 15.47
C GLN A 405 11.99 23.34 15.04
N GLN A 406 12.84 22.39 14.64
CA GLN A 406 12.39 21.03 14.32
C GLN A 406 11.85 20.31 15.58
N GLU A 407 12.57 20.38 16.70
CA GLU A 407 12.15 19.71 17.95
C GLU A 407 10.83 20.27 18.47
N THR A 408 10.64 21.59 18.38
CA THR A 408 9.39 22.25 18.75
C THR A 408 8.23 21.75 17.89
N ARG A 409 8.44 21.50 16.60
CA ARG A 409 7.41 20.96 15.71
C ARG A 409 7.11 19.49 15.98
N LEU A 410 8.13 18.67 16.25
CA LEU A 410 7.96 17.27 16.64
C LEU A 410 7.17 17.14 17.94
N SER A 411 7.41 18.01 18.93
CA SER A 411 6.64 18.02 20.18
C SER A 411 5.16 18.42 19.98
N HIS A 412 4.86 19.29 19.01
CA HIS A 412 3.48 19.63 18.63
C HIS A 412 2.77 18.47 17.92
N VAL A 413 3.45 17.79 17.00
CA VAL A 413 2.92 16.58 16.33
C VAL A 413 2.70 15.46 17.36
N ARG A 414 3.63 15.26 18.30
CA ARG A 414 3.50 14.28 19.39
C ARG A 414 2.37 14.64 20.37
N ARG A 415 2.13 15.94 20.65
CA ARG A 415 0.96 16.40 21.41
C ARG A 415 -0.36 16.24 20.66
N GLN A 416 -0.38 16.39 19.33
CA GLN A 416 -1.56 16.07 18.51
C GLN A 416 -1.82 14.56 18.47
N GLN A 417 -0.78 13.72 18.38
CA GLN A 417 -0.92 12.26 18.41
C GLN A 417 -1.28 11.70 19.80
N ASN A 418 -0.74 12.28 20.88
CA ASN A 418 -1.05 11.91 22.28
C ASN A 418 -2.29 12.64 22.83
N GLY A 419 -2.92 13.52 22.04
CA GLY A 419 -3.95 14.44 22.47
C GLY A 419 -5.18 14.37 21.58
N ASN A 420 -5.72 13.15 21.42
CA ASN A 420 -6.97 12.81 20.76
C ASN A 420 -7.12 13.27 19.30
N SER A 421 -7.64 12.36 18.48
CA SER A 421 -8.75 12.73 17.59
C SER A 421 -9.81 13.47 18.43
N CYS A 422 -9.69 14.79 18.41
CA CYS A 422 -10.64 15.85 18.73
C CYS A 422 -11.27 15.85 20.14
N LYS A 423 -10.71 16.69 21.04
CA LYS A 423 -11.52 17.28 22.14
C LYS A 423 -12.55 18.23 21.55
N ALA A 424 -13.83 17.91 21.75
CA ALA A 424 -14.95 18.82 21.56
C ALA A 424 -14.79 20.05 22.47
N VAL A 425 -14.87 21.23 21.89
CA VAL A 425 -15.08 22.47 22.64
C VAL A 425 -16.60 22.69 22.70
N ALA A 426 -17.19 22.42 23.87
CA ALA A 426 -18.51 22.92 24.19
C ALA A 426 -18.36 24.38 24.64
N HIS A 427 -19.05 25.30 23.98
CA HIS A 427 -19.29 26.63 24.52
C HIS A 427 -20.78 26.94 24.51
N SER A 428 -21.29 27.10 25.74
CA SER A 428 -22.55 27.71 26.23
C SER A 428 -23.86 27.27 25.59
#